data_AF-A0A1F4UWB5-F1
#
_entry.id   AF-A0A1F4UWB5-F1
#
_cell.length_a   1.000
_cell.length_b   1.000
_cell.length_c   1.000
_cell.angle_alpha   90.00
_cell.angle_beta   90.00
_cell.angle_gamma   90.00
#
_symmetry.space_group_name_H-M   'P 1'
#
loop_
_entity.id
_entity.type
_entity.pdbx_description
1 polymer ?
#
loop_
_entity_poly.entity_id
_entity_poly.type
_entity_poly.pdbx_seq_one_letter_code
_entity_poly.pdbx_strand_id
1 'polypeptide(L)'
;MIANSIKFYLVRDYKAGSLQNDFNKIIDYLGSYNDLLSLKKESASKVIIAYNDSPYTATLITGSDPTKKETVQSNQITLTCNQSDNNSVNLVKSIASSIGYRIWNPIINGFCANDPNLVDLTTVQLEAKIYNIFKLKRMVPIYQYRSALVFYALDPKDKSVHLINRHLLQAMLYSKKDISAAKDFNVKVAEDITTFVALSDRGIMPNNFYHTLYKKDKGKVLHVNLSYFDIDKVNSDAYLAPIFFHLDRNKQKFISLGHIRAIDIHEIILKGVSIKKTIDGWVKKFKIEPLIAVKYPADIDFVIEKNGKVVPRFNISVFVDQQK
;
A
#
# COMPACT_ATOMS: atom_id res chain seq x y z
N MET A 1 -5.62 7.42 -32.40
CA MET A 1 -4.65 7.39 -31.30
C MET A 1 -4.31 5.94 -31.02
N ILE A 2 -3.03 5.55 -31.09
CA ILE A 2 -2.61 4.21 -30.65
C ILE A 2 -2.77 4.22 -29.13
N ALA A 3 -3.70 3.43 -28.62
CA ALA A 3 -3.85 3.25 -27.19
C ALA A 3 -2.56 2.61 -26.64
N ASN A 4 -1.82 3.35 -25.81
CA ASN A 4 -0.70 2.77 -25.09
C ASN A 4 -1.27 1.70 -24.15
N SER A 5 -0.79 0.46 -24.33
CA SER A 5 -1.16 -0.65 -23.45
C SER A 5 -0.10 -0.81 -22.36
N ILE A 6 -0.53 -1.26 -21.19
CA ILE A 6 0.32 -1.56 -20.05
C ILE A 6 0.24 -3.06 -19.80
N LYS A 7 1.41 -3.66 -19.59
CA LYS A 7 1.55 -5.08 -19.28
C LYS A 7 1.86 -5.25 -17.80
N PHE A 8 0.90 -5.76 -17.03
CA PHE A 8 1.05 -6.11 -15.62
C PHE A 8 1.38 -7.60 -15.47
N TYR A 9 2.11 -7.94 -14.41
CA TYR A 9 2.51 -9.32 -14.13
C TYR A 9 1.95 -9.77 -12.79
N LEU A 10 1.31 -10.94 -12.76
CA LEU A 10 0.90 -11.56 -11.50
C LEU A 10 2.11 -12.34 -10.96
N VAL A 11 2.67 -11.85 -9.86
CA VAL A 11 3.79 -12.46 -9.13
C VAL A 11 3.23 -13.24 -7.94
N ARG A 12 3.76 -14.42 -7.68
CA ARG A 12 3.36 -15.24 -6.53
C ARG A 12 3.92 -14.68 -5.22
N ASP A 13 3.10 -14.62 -4.18
CA ASP A 13 3.46 -14.04 -2.87
C ASP A 13 3.59 -15.08 -1.74
N TYR A 14 2.82 -16.18 -1.75
CA TYR A 14 2.95 -17.32 -0.82
C TYR A 14 2.47 -18.66 -1.45
N LYS A 15 2.64 -19.79 -0.73
CA LYS A 15 2.52 -21.18 -1.24
C LYS A 15 1.27 -21.38 -2.10
N ALA A 16 1.45 -22.06 -3.22
CA ALA A 16 0.60 -21.91 -4.39
C ALA A 16 -0.21 -23.15 -4.80
N GLY A 17 -1.29 -22.90 -5.54
CA GLY A 17 -1.99 -23.88 -6.37
C GLY A 17 -1.33 -24.10 -7.73
N SER A 18 -2.00 -24.83 -8.62
CA SER A 18 -1.57 -25.03 -10.00
C SER A 18 -1.91 -23.82 -10.88
N LEU A 19 -1.05 -23.46 -11.84
CA LEU A 19 -1.25 -22.34 -12.78
C LEU A 19 -2.61 -22.39 -13.47
N GLN A 20 -3.01 -23.58 -13.93
CA GLN A 20 -4.31 -23.79 -14.56
C GLN A 20 -5.48 -23.45 -13.63
N ASN A 21 -5.47 -24.01 -12.42
CA ASN A 21 -6.52 -23.72 -11.43
C ASN A 21 -6.52 -22.24 -11.04
N ASP A 22 -5.35 -21.63 -10.85
CA ASP A 22 -5.25 -20.21 -10.48
C ASP A 22 -5.76 -19.31 -11.61
N PHE A 23 -5.43 -19.62 -12.87
CA PHE A 23 -5.95 -18.92 -14.05
C PHE A 23 -7.46 -19.09 -14.22
N ASN A 24 -7.97 -20.31 -14.07
CA ASN A 24 -9.41 -20.59 -14.13
C ASN A 24 -10.16 -19.87 -13.01
N LYS A 25 -9.64 -19.84 -11.77
CA LYS A 25 -10.23 -19.07 -10.68
C LYS A 25 -10.36 -17.58 -11.01
N ILE A 26 -9.37 -17.00 -11.68
CA ILE A 26 -9.46 -15.61 -12.15
C ILE A 26 -10.59 -15.47 -13.18
N ILE A 27 -10.66 -16.38 -14.16
CA ILE A 27 -11.70 -16.36 -15.20
C ILE A 27 -13.10 -16.53 -14.59
N ASP A 28 -13.27 -17.50 -13.70
CA ASP A 28 -14.56 -17.79 -13.03
C ASP A 28 -15.01 -16.60 -12.19
N TYR A 29 -14.08 -15.98 -11.45
CA TYR A 29 -14.35 -14.75 -10.71
C TYR A 29 -14.80 -13.62 -11.63
N LEU A 30 -14.09 -13.38 -12.74
CA LEU A 30 -14.50 -12.36 -13.72
C LEU A 30 -15.86 -12.72 -14.34
N GLY A 31 -16.13 -13.99 -14.61
CA GLY A 31 -17.37 -14.49 -15.19
C GLY A 31 -18.60 -14.29 -14.29
N SER A 32 -18.39 -14.10 -12.99
CA SER A 32 -19.47 -13.73 -12.04
C SER A 32 -20.05 -12.34 -12.27
N TYR A 33 -19.42 -11.51 -13.11
CA TYR A 33 -19.86 -10.16 -13.48
C TYR A 33 -20.46 -10.10 -14.90
N ASN A 34 -21.11 -11.17 -15.35
CA ASN A 34 -21.70 -11.30 -16.70
C ASN A 34 -22.55 -10.10 -17.17
N ASP A 35 -23.20 -9.38 -16.25
CA ASP A 35 -23.99 -8.18 -16.56
C ASP A 35 -23.12 -6.95 -16.91
N LEU A 36 -21.86 -6.93 -16.46
CA LEU A 36 -20.92 -5.80 -16.61
C LEU A 36 -19.81 -6.06 -17.63
N LEU A 37 -19.45 -7.33 -17.85
CA LEU A 37 -18.35 -7.72 -18.71
C LEU A 37 -18.65 -8.98 -19.51
N SER A 38 -18.10 -9.03 -20.71
CA SER A 38 -18.07 -10.21 -21.57
C SER A 38 -16.66 -10.79 -21.61
N LEU A 39 -16.57 -12.11 -21.45
CA LEU A 39 -15.32 -12.86 -21.52
C LEU A 39 -15.27 -13.64 -22.82
N LYS A 40 -14.34 -13.28 -23.71
CA LYS A 40 -14.07 -14.03 -24.95
C LYS A 40 -12.82 -14.87 -24.78
N LYS A 41 -12.99 -16.19 -24.68
CA LYS A 41 -11.88 -17.15 -24.65
C LYS A 41 -11.34 -17.35 -26.05
N GLU A 42 -10.14 -16.84 -26.33
CA GLU A 42 -9.48 -17.04 -27.63
C GLU A 42 -8.69 -18.35 -27.69
N SER A 43 -8.15 -18.79 -26.55
CA SER A 43 -7.46 -20.07 -26.41
C SER A 43 -7.52 -20.58 -24.96
N ALA A 44 -6.94 -21.75 -24.69
CA ALA A 44 -6.80 -22.25 -23.31
C ALA A 44 -5.98 -21.31 -22.40
N SER A 45 -5.07 -20.51 -22.97
CA SER A 45 -4.14 -19.63 -22.26
C SER A 45 -4.43 -18.14 -22.45
N LYS A 46 -5.50 -17.76 -23.18
CA LYS A 46 -5.80 -16.37 -23.51
C LYS A 46 -7.30 -16.07 -23.41
N VAL A 47 -7.62 -15.06 -22.62
CA VAL A 47 -8.98 -14.52 -22.45
C VAL A 47 -8.96 -13.02 -22.68
N ILE A 48 -9.93 -12.53 -23.45
CA ILE A 48 -10.21 -11.11 -23.62
C ILE A 48 -11.36 -10.74 -22.66
N ILE A 49 -11.15 -9.68 -21.91
CA ILE A 49 -12.12 -9.04 -21.03
C ILE A 49 -12.61 -7.79 -21.76
N ALA A 50 -13.91 -7.73 -22.09
CA ALA A 50 -14.54 -6.56 -22.69
C ALA A 50 -15.66 -6.06 -21.78
N TYR A 51 -15.77 -4.74 -21.63
CA TYR A 51 -16.78 -4.11 -20.78
C TYR A 51 -17.98 -3.70 -21.63
N ASN A 52 -19.19 -3.94 -21.13
CA ASN A 52 -20.41 -3.65 -21.89
C ASN A 52 -20.57 -2.15 -22.17
N ASP A 53 -20.19 -1.31 -21.20
CA ASP A 53 -20.37 0.15 -21.26
C ASP A 53 -19.08 0.92 -21.58
N SER A 54 -18.01 0.24 -22.03
CA SER A 54 -16.73 0.90 -22.29
C SER A 54 -16.02 0.32 -23.51
N PRO A 55 -15.37 1.17 -24.32
CA PRO A 55 -14.59 0.70 -25.47
C PRO A 55 -13.28 0.01 -25.06
N TYR A 56 -12.97 -0.06 -23.77
CA TYR A 56 -11.74 -0.67 -23.29
C TYR A 56 -11.84 -2.20 -23.27
N THR A 57 -10.73 -2.84 -23.62
CA THR A 57 -10.56 -4.28 -23.48
C THR A 57 -9.25 -4.55 -22.77
N ALA A 58 -9.23 -5.58 -21.95
CA ALA A 58 -8.01 -6.14 -21.41
C ALA A 58 -7.83 -7.58 -21.88
N THR A 59 -6.58 -8.05 -21.89
CA THR A 59 -6.22 -9.42 -22.25
C THR A 59 -5.49 -10.06 -21.09
N LEU A 60 -5.99 -11.19 -20.63
CA LEU A 60 -5.35 -12.04 -19.64
C LEU A 60 -4.69 -13.22 -20.36
N ILE A 61 -3.38 -13.42 -20.15
CA ILE A 61 -2.57 -14.45 -20.84
C ILE A 61 -1.79 -15.26 -19.81
N THR A 62 -1.69 -16.57 -20.02
CA THR A 62 -0.67 -17.42 -19.37
C THR A 62 0.52 -17.64 -20.32
N GLY A 63 1.73 -17.31 -19.87
CA GLY A 63 2.98 -17.41 -20.65
C GLY A 63 3.52 -18.83 -20.82
N SER A 64 2.91 -19.81 -20.17
CA SER A 64 3.15 -21.24 -20.33
C SER A 64 1.82 -21.96 -20.59
N ASP A 65 1.87 -23.11 -21.27
CA ASP A 65 0.71 -23.94 -21.55
C ASP A 65 0.12 -24.44 -20.23
N PRO A 66 -1.09 -24.00 -19.84
CA PRO A 66 -1.66 -24.34 -18.55
C PRO A 66 -2.00 -25.83 -18.45
N THR A 67 -2.02 -26.58 -19.56
CA THR A 67 -2.29 -28.03 -19.58
C THR A 67 -1.06 -28.88 -19.25
N LYS A 68 0.14 -28.29 -19.22
CA LYS A 68 1.38 -28.99 -18.86
C LYS A 68 1.61 -28.94 -17.34
N LYS A 69 1.96 -30.09 -16.75
CA LYS A 69 2.37 -30.20 -15.33
C LYS A 69 3.78 -29.63 -15.12
N GLU A 70 3.92 -28.32 -15.29
CA GLU A 70 5.19 -27.61 -15.03
C GLU A 70 5.18 -26.93 -13.66
N THR A 71 6.37 -26.77 -13.08
CA THR A 71 6.54 -25.97 -11.87
C THR A 71 6.19 -24.53 -12.19
N VAL A 72 5.12 -24.04 -11.58
CA VAL A 72 4.61 -22.69 -11.86
C VAL A 72 5.59 -21.63 -11.37
N GLN A 73 6.04 -20.78 -12.28
CA GLN A 73 6.95 -19.66 -12.03
C GLN A 73 6.16 -18.35 -11.81
N SER A 74 6.75 -17.41 -11.09
CA SER A 74 6.23 -16.04 -11.01
C SER A 74 6.17 -15.38 -12.39
N ASN A 75 5.25 -14.44 -12.60
CA ASN A 75 5.05 -13.69 -13.86
C ASN A 75 4.50 -14.50 -15.04
N GLN A 76 4.02 -15.72 -14.79
CA GLN A 76 3.40 -16.54 -15.84
C GLN A 76 2.00 -16.07 -16.21
N ILE A 77 1.27 -15.36 -15.34
CA ILE A 77 0.00 -14.72 -15.72
C ILE A 77 0.26 -13.23 -15.96
N THR A 78 -0.16 -12.75 -17.12
CA THR A 78 -0.04 -11.36 -17.53
C THR A 78 -1.43 -10.77 -17.76
N LEU A 79 -1.64 -9.55 -17.28
CA LEU A 79 -2.77 -8.71 -17.65
C LEU A 79 -2.26 -7.56 -18.53
N THR A 80 -2.74 -7.47 -19.77
CA THR A 80 -2.47 -6.34 -20.66
C THR A 80 -3.74 -5.52 -20.82
N CYS A 81 -3.73 -4.25 -20.45
CA CYS A 81 -4.90 -3.37 -20.59
C CYS A 81 -4.51 -2.00 -21.14
N ASN A 82 -5.50 -1.22 -21.53
CA ASN A 82 -5.30 0.17 -21.94
C ASN A 82 -4.78 1.01 -20.76
N GLN A 83 -3.94 2.02 -21.03
CA GLN A 83 -3.51 3.01 -20.04
C GLN A 83 -4.65 3.77 -19.35
N SER A 84 -5.86 3.78 -19.92
CA SER A 84 -7.05 4.37 -19.28
C SER A 84 -7.99 3.33 -18.67
N ASP A 85 -7.57 2.06 -18.57
CA ASP A 85 -8.37 0.95 -18.02
C ASP A 85 -7.91 0.54 -16.61
N ASN A 86 -8.36 1.31 -15.62
CA ASN A 86 -8.17 1.01 -14.20
C ASN A 86 -9.13 -0.10 -13.70
N ASN A 87 -10.21 -0.39 -14.43
CA ASN A 87 -11.20 -1.38 -14.00
C ASN A 87 -10.60 -2.79 -14.05
N SER A 88 -9.92 -3.13 -15.14
CA SER A 88 -9.31 -4.46 -15.32
C SER A 88 -8.29 -4.78 -14.24
N VAL A 89 -7.42 -3.82 -13.94
CA VAL A 89 -6.40 -4.00 -12.91
C VAL A 89 -7.05 -4.21 -11.54
N ASN A 90 -8.08 -3.44 -11.18
CA ASN A 90 -8.74 -3.58 -9.89
C ASN A 90 -9.54 -4.89 -9.76
N LEU A 91 -10.26 -5.30 -10.80
CA LEU A 91 -10.99 -6.58 -10.78
C LEU A 91 -10.03 -7.75 -10.59
N VAL A 92 -8.93 -7.79 -11.35
CA VAL A 92 -7.92 -8.84 -11.22
C VAL A 92 -7.19 -8.75 -9.88
N LYS A 93 -6.94 -7.53 -9.35
CA LYS A 93 -6.28 -7.33 -8.04
C LYS A 93 -7.08 -7.96 -6.89
N SER A 94 -8.41 -7.82 -6.92
CA SER A 94 -9.29 -8.39 -5.89
C SER A 94 -9.17 -9.91 -5.80
N ILE A 95 -9.20 -10.62 -6.93
CA ILE A 95 -9.05 -12.08 -6.94
C ILE A 95 -7.60 -12.51 -6.70
N ALA A 96 -6.62 -11.83 -7.31
CA ALA A 96 -5.19 -12.18 -7.23
C ALA A 96 -4.70 -12.33 -5.78
N SER A 97 -5.05 -11.39 -4.90
CA SER A 97 -4.68 -11.44 -3.48
C SER A 97 -5.21 -12.68 -2.77
N SER A 98 -6.43 -13.12 -3.10
CA SER A 98 -7.07 -14.29 -2.49
C SER A 98 -6.44 -15.63 -2.93
N ILE A 99 -5.85 -15.66 -4.13
CA ILE A 99 -5.18 -16.84 -4.68
C ILE A 99 -3.64 -16.79 -4.50
N GLY A 100 -3.14 -15.87 -3.67
CA GLY A 100 -1.73 -15.80 -3.31
C GLY A 100 -0.84 -15.10 -4.33
N TYR A 101 -1.40 -14.20 -5.15
CA TYR A 101 -0.68 -13.37 -6.10
C TYR A 101 -0.73 -11.89 -5.73
N ARG A 102 0.24 -11.14 -6.24
CA ARG A 102 0.25 -9.67 -6.27
C ARG A 102 0.49 -9.20 -7.70
N ILE A 103 -0.04 -8.04 -8.04
CA ILE A 103 0.09 -7.48 -9.38
C ILE A 103 1.29 -6.53 -9.41
N TRP A 104 2.28 -6.84 -10.24
CA TRP A 104 3.43 -6.00 -10.50
C TRP A 104 3.17 -5.05 -11.67
N ASN A 105 3.40 -3.76 -11.42
CA ASN A 105 3.32 -2.71 -12.42
C ASN A 105 4.76 -2.28 -12.83
N PRO A 106 5.17 -2.56 -14.09
CA PRO A 106 6.52 -2.22 -14.54
C PRO A 106 6.75 -0.72 -14.71
N ILE A 107 5.71 0.11 -14.86
CA ILE A 107 5.85 1.56 -15.08
C ILE A 107 6.37 2.25 -13.81
N ILE A 108 5.84 1.87 -12.65
CA ILE A 108 6.29 2.38 -11.35
C ILE A 108 7.37 1.50 -10.70
N ASN A 109 7.75 0.39 -11.36
CA ASN A 109 8.67 -0.61 -10.83
C ASN A 109 8.28 -1.08 -9.42
N GLY A 110 6.99 -1.40 -9.24
CA GLY A 110 6.42 -1.74 -7.95
C GLY A 110 5.14 -2.56 -8.03
N PHE A 111 4.78 -3.19 -6.92
CA PHE A 111 3.49 -3.85 -6.78
C PHE A 111 2.37 -2.81 -6.68
N CYS A 112 1.22 -3.10 -7.29
CA CYS A 112 0.01 -2.33 -7.06
C CYS A 112 -0.36 -2.45 -5.58
N ALA A 113 -0.59 -1.32 -4.90
CA ALA A 113 -1.03 -1.33 -3.50
C ALA A 113 -2.37 -2.07 -3.34
N ASN A 114 -2.50 -2.85 -2.27
CA ASN A 114 -3.69 -3.66 -1.99
C ASN A 114 -4.89 -2.84 -1.49
N ASP A 115 -4.70 -1.56 -1.16
CA ASP A 115 -5.80 -0.68 -0.77
C ASP A 115 -6.78 -0.52 -1.96
N PRO A 116 -8.06 -0.91 -1.81
CA PRO A 116 -9.05 -0.77 -2.88
C PRO A 116 -9.40 0.69 -3.19
N ASN A 117 -9.16 1.60 -2.23
CA ASN A 117 -9.43 3.02 -2.39
C ASN A 117 -8.30 3.76 -3.11
N LEU A 118 -7.11 3.15 -3.24
CA LEU A 118 -6.00 3.70 -4.03
C LEU A 118 -6.12 3.29 -5.50
N VAL A 119 -6.27 4.30 -6.34
CA VAL A 119 -6.25 4.22 -7.80
C VAL A 119 -4.81 4.32 -8.29
N ASP A 120 -4.39 3.36 -9.12
CA ASP A 120 -3.10 3.41 -9.81
C ASP A 120 -3.19 4.38 -10.99
N LEU A 121 -2.50 5.52 -10.89
CA LEU A 121 -2.57 6.59 -11.89
C LEU A 121 -1.80 6.27 -13.18
N THR A 122 -1.11 5.14 -13.25
CA THR A 122 -0.65 4.62 -14.55
C THR A 122 -1.80 4.11 -15.40
N THR A 123 -2.95 3.78 -14.80
CA THR A 123 -4.13 3.23 -15.49
C THR A 123 -5.29 4.21 -15.64
N VAL A 124 -5.03 5.50 -15.36
CA VAL A 124 -6.03 6.56 -15.46
C VAL A 124 -5.44 7.76 -16.19
N GLN A 125 -6.20 8.29 -17.14
CA GLN A 125 -5.88 9.58 -17.73
C GLN A 125 -6.24 10.71 -16.76
N LEU A 126 -5.22 11.39 -16.22
CA LEU A 126 -5.43 12.57 -15.40
C LEU A 126 -5.96 13.74 -16.24
N GLU A 127 -6.79 14.57 -15.63
CA GLU A 127 -7.20 15.85 -16.21
C GLU A 127 -5.96 16.71 -16.53
N ALA A 128 -5.96 17.33 -17.71
CA ALA A 128 -4.82 18.11 -18.20
C ALA A 128 -4.36 19.20 -17.22
N LYS A 129 -5.31 19.84 -16.51
CA LYS A 129 -5.00 20.86 -15.50
C LYS A 129 -4.21 20.28 -14.32
N ILE A 130 -4.62 19.13 -13.81
CA ILE A 130 -3.91 18.42 -12.72
C ILE A 130 -2.52 18.00 -13.20
N TYR A 131 -2.43 17.38 -14.37
CA TYR A 131 -1.16 16.95 -14.96
C TYR A 131 -0.17 18.11 -15.10
N ASN A 132 -0.63 19.27 -15.58
CA ASN A 132 0.22 20.45 -15.71
C ASN A 132 0.75 20.95 -14.37
N ILE A 133 -0.04 20.91 -13.29
CA ILE A 133 0.42 21.27 -11.95
C ILE A 133 1.55 20.33 -11.49
N PHE A 134 1.36 19.02 -11.65
CA PHE A 134 2.40 18.03 -11.32
C PHE A 134 3.69 18.25 -12.12
N LYS A 135 3.57 18.54 -13.43
CA LYS A 135 4.71 18.87 -14.30
C LYS A 135 5.46 20.12 -13.82
N LEU A 136 4.74 21.19 -13.47
CA LEU A 136 5.33 22.42 -12.92
C LEU A 136 6.07 22.16 -11.61
N LYS A 137 5.49 21.32 -10.75
CA LYS A 137 6.09 20.90 -9.47
C LYS A 137 7.15 19.80 -9.62
N ARG A 138 7.41 19.34 -10.85
CA ARG A 138 8.38 18.29 -11.21
C ARG A 138 8.16 16.98 -10.45
N MET A 139 6.90 16.59 -10.24
CA MET A 139 6.55 15.34 -9.58
C MET A 139 5.75 14.44 -10.53
N VAL A 140 5.87 13.13 -10.36
CA VAL A 140 5.12 12.14 -11.15
C VAL A 140 4.01 11.56 -10.29
N PRO A 141 2.73 11.86 -10.56
CA PRO A 141 1.64 11.30 -9.78
C PRO A 141 1.56 9.77 -10.00
N ILE A 142 1.46 9.00 -8.92
CA ILE A 142 1.47 7.53 -8.97
C ILE A 142 0.18 6.91 -8.42
N TYR A 143 -0.41 7.51 -7.38
CA TYR A 143 -1.65 7.02 -6.79
C TYR A 143 -2.58 8.17 -6.37
N GLN A 144 -3.88 7.92 -6.39
CA GLN A 144 -4.91 8.82 -5.89
C GLN A 144 -5.97 8.05 -5.08
N TYR A 145 -6.53 8.63 -4.02
CA TYR A 145 -7.74 8.09 -3.41
C TYR A 145 -8.98 8.34 -4.30
N ARG A 146 -9.76 7.29 -4.61
CA ARG A 146 -10.89 7.28 -5.57
C ARG A 146 -11.83 8.50 -5.51
N SER A 147 -12.14 8.99 -4.32
CA SER A 147 -13.13 10.06 -4.11
C SER A 147 -12.54 11.27 -3.39
N ALA A 148 -11.23 11.51 -3.53
CA ALA A 148 -10.57 12.64 -2.90
C ALA A 148 -9.44 13.22 -3.76
N LEU A 149 -9.12 14.50 -3.56
CA LEU A 149 -7.91 15.15 -4.10
C LEU A 149 -6.64 14.77 -3.30
N VAL A 150 -6.59 13.55 -2.75
CA VAL A 150 -5.43 13.04 -2.01
C VAL A 150 -4.58 12.23 -2.98
N PHE A 151 -3.44 12.80 -3.36
CA PHE A 151 -2.50 12.23 -4.31
C PHE A 151 -1.19 11.84 -3.62
N TYR A 152 -0.59 10.76 -4.12
CA TYR A 152 0.81 10.43 -3.90
C TYR A 152 1.57 10.59 -5.20
N ALA A 153 2.75 11.18 -5.11
CA ALA A 153 3.62 11.41 -6.25
C ALA A 153 5.06 11.03 -5.95
N LEU A 154 5.74 10.53 -6.97
CA LEU A 154 7.17 10.24 -6.96
C LEU A 154 7.94 11.53 -7.24
N ASP A 155 8.97 11.80 -6.44
CA ASP A 155 10.01 12.77 -6.80
C ASP A 155 11.02 12.08 -7.74
N PRO A 156 11.17 12.52 -9.00
CA PRO A 156 12.10 11.90 -9.94
C PRO A 156 13.57 11.97 -9.51
N LYS A 157 13.94 12.94 -8.65
CA LYS A 157 15.32 13.20 -8.22
C LYS A 157 15.85 12.14 -7.27
N ASP A 158 15.11 11.83 -6.21
CA ASP A 158 15.53 10.90 -5.16
C ASP A 158 14.68 9.62 -5.09
N LYS A 159 13.66 9.50 -5.97
CA LYS A 159 12.70 8.39 -6.03
C LYS A 159 11.82 8.25 -4.80
N SER A 160 11.79 9.24 -3.92
CA SER A 160 10.92 9.20 -2.75
C SER A 160 9.46 9.45 -3.12
N VAL A 161 8.56 8.91 -2.30
CA VAL A 161 7.12 9.11 -2.48
C VAL A 161 6.64 10.18 -1.52
N HIS A 162 5.85 11.11 -2.03
CA HIS A 162 5.33 12.26 -1.30
C HIS A 162 3.82 12.29 -1.32
N LEU A 163 3.24 12.76 -0.21
CA LEU A 163 1.83 13.13 -0.11
C LEU A 163 1.67 14.58 -0.57
N ILE A 164 0.70 14.82 -1.45
CA ILE A 164 0.41 16.15 -1.98
C ILE A 164 -0.56 16.91 -1.08
N ASN A 165 -0.31 18.19 -0.90
CA ASN A 165 -1.22 19.10 -0.21
C ASN A 165 -2.48 19.31 -1.05
N ARG A 166 -3.54 18.54 -0.74
CA ARG A 166 -4.82 18.60 -1.45
C ARG A 166 -5.43 20.01 -1.50
N HIS A 167 -5.26 20.80 -0.45
CA HIS A 167 -5.85 22.13 -0.35
C HIS A 167 -5.12 23.13 -1.24
N LEU A 168 -3.79 23.04 -1.29
CA LEU A 168 -3.00 23.84 -2.22
C LEU A 168 -3.22 23.39 -3.67
N LEU A 169 -3.29 22.08 -3.94
CA LEU A 169 -3.65 21.56 -5.26
C LEU A 169 -5.02 22.09 -5.71
N GLN A 170 -6.02 22.04 -4.84
CA GLN A 170 -7.35 22.59 -5.11
C GLN A 170 -7.28 24.10 -5.41
N ALA A 171 -6.55 24.87 -4.60
CA ALA A 171 -6.36 26.29 -4.85
C ALA A 171 -5.69 26.54 -6.21
N MET A 172 -4.69 25.74 -6.59
CA MET A 172 -4.00 25.86 -7.89
C MET A 172 -4.90 25.54 -9.08
N LEU A 173 -5.89 24.67 -8.91
CA LEU A 173 -6.85 24.31 -9.97
C LEU A 173 -7.88 25.42 -10.25
N TYR A 174 -8.27 26.17 -9.21
CA TYR A 174 -9.38 27.14 -9.29
C TYR A 174 -8.95 28.61 -9.18
N SER A 175 -7.74 28.89 -8.73
CA SER A 175 -7.22 30.25 -8.58
C SER A 175 -6.91 30.87 -9.93
N LYS A 176 -7.27 32.16 -10.09
CA LYS A 176 -6.80 33.01 -11.20
C LYS A 176 -5.41 33.63 -10.94
N LYS A 177 -4.92 33.54 -9.71
CA LYS A 177 -3.61 34.04 -9.29
C LYS A 177 -2.56 32.95 -9.43
N ASP A 178 -1.36 33.32 -9.89
CA ASP A 178 -0.20 32.42 -9.89
C ASP A 178 0.26 32.17 -8.44
N ILE A 179 0.11 30.92 -8.01
CA ILE A 179 0.55 30.42 -6.71
C ILE A 179 1.53 29.25 -6.88
N SER A 180 2.20 29.18 -8.04
CA SER A 180 3.21 28.17 -8.35
C SER A 180 4.38 28.18 -7.38
N ALA A 181 4.71 29.33 -6.78
CA ALA A 181 5.77 29.49 -5.78
C ALA A 181 5.36 29.12 -4.34
N ALA A 182 4.10 28.69 -4.11
CA ALA A 182 3.64 28.31 -2.78
C ALA A 182 4.49 27.17 -2.20
N LYS A 183 4.93 27.36 -0.94
CA LYS A 183 5.65 26.36 -0.13
C LYS A 183 4.71 25.21 0.26
N ASP A 184 5.28 24.12 0.75
CA ASP A 184 4.54 22.99 1.34
C ASP A 184 3.52 22.35 0.40
N PHE A 185 3.90 22.22 -0.88
CA PHE A 185 3.08 21.50 -1.87
C PHE A 185 3.08 19.99 -1.65
N ASN A 186 4.15 19.46 -1.10
CA ASN A 186 4.34 18.04 -0.88
C ASN A 186 5.08 17.81 0.45
N VAL A 187 4.95 16.60 0.98
CA VAL A 187 5.71 16.11 2.13
C VAL A 187 6.10 14.68 1.85
N LYS A 188 7.39 14.37 2.02
CA LYS A 188 7.89 13.00 1.84
C LYS A 188 7.17 12.07 2.81
N VAL A 189 6.72 10.92 2.36
CA VAL A 189 6.01 9.92 3.18
C VAL A 189 6.58 8.51 3.08
N ALA A 190 7.36 8.23 2.03
CA ALA A 190 8.14 6.99 1.91
C ALA A 190 9.47 7.27 1.22
N GLU A 191 10.50 6.46 1.50
CA GLU A 191 11.82 6.58 0.88
C GLU A 191 11.82 6.19 -0.60
N ASP A 192 10.94 5.26 -0.98
CA ASP A 192 10.80 4.74 -2.34
C ASP A 192 9.43 4.06 -2.55
N ILE A 193 9.18 3.58 -3.77
CA ILE A 193 7.95 2.84 -4.12
C ILE A 193 7.80 1.55 -3.30
N THR A 194 8.90 0.87 -3.02
CA THR A 194 8.94 -0.37 -2.23
C THR A 194 8.40 -0.14 -0.82
N THR A 195 8.86 0.92 -0.17
CA THR A 195 8.44 1.33 1.17
C THR A 195 6.99 1.82 1.15
N PHE A 196 6.62 2.60 0.13
CA PHE A 196 5.25 3.08 -0.04
C PHE A 196 4.24 1.93 -0.14
N VAL A 197 4.50 0.93 -0.99
CA VAL A 197 3.59 -0.21 -1.17
C VAL A 197 3.48 -0.99 0.13
N ALA A 198 4.61 -1.29 0.78
CA ALA A 198 4.61 -2.03 2.05
C ALA A 198 3.83 -1.31 3.17
N LEU A 199 3.95 0.03 3.26
CA LEU A 199 3.19 0.84 4.21
C LEU A 199 1.70 0.92 3.85
N SER A 200 1.38 1.01 2.55
CA SER A 200 0.00 1.07 2.05
C SER A 200 -0.74 -0.22 2.37
N ASP A 201 -0.12 -1.37 2.12
CA ASP A 201 -0.67 -2.71 2.38
C ASP A 201 -0.93 -2.96 3.88
N ARG A 202 -0.33 -2.15 4.76
CA ARG A 202 -0.55 -2.19 6.22
C ARG A 202 -1.48 -1.09 6.73
N GLY A 203 -2.02 -0.25 5.86
CA GLY A 203 -2.88 0.89 6.22
C GLY A 203 -2.14 1.93 7.07
N ILE A 204 -0.86 2.15 6.81
CA ILE A 204 0.00 3.08 7.57
C ILE A 204 0.16 4.40 6.80
N MET A 205 -0.04 4.40 5.49
CA MET A 205 0.15 5.58 4.66
C MET A 205 -0.76 6.75 5.08
N PRO A 206 -0.19 7.92 5.41
CA PRO A 206 -1.00 9.06 5.80
C PRO A 206 -1.78 9.62 4.61
N ASN A 207 -3.01 10.04 4.87
CA ASN A 207 -3.88 10.72 3.91
C ASN A 207 -4.13 12.21 4.27
N ASN A 208 -3.60 12.67 5.41
CA ASN A 208 -3.72 14.05 5.88
C ASN A 208 -2.36 14.76 5.83
N PHE A 209 -2.27 15.74 4.94
CA PHE A 209 -1.04 16.49 4.66
C PHE A 209 -0.49 17.21 5.90
N TYR A 210 -1.28 18.07 6.53
CA TYR A 210 -0.81 18.92 7.64
C TYR A 210 -0.44 18.10 8.87
N HIS A 211 -1.23 17.07 9.17
CA HIS A 211 -0.89 16.13 10.24
C HIS A 211 0.47 15.47 10.00
N THR A 212 0.80 15.18 8.74
CA THR A 212 2.08 14.59 8.36
C THR A 212 3.21 15.61 8.40
N LEU A 213 3.01 16.79 7.82
CA LEU A 213 3.99 17.89 7.77
C LEU A 213 4.48 18.24 9.18
N TYR A 214 3.56 18.56 10.09
CA TYR A 214 3.90 18.95 11.47
C TYR A 214 4.50 17.81 12.30
N LYS A 215 4.22 16.55 11.95
CA LYS A 215 4.85 15.40 12.60
C LYS A 215 6.23 15.09 12.05
N LYS A 216 6.49 15.37 10.76
CA LYS A 216 7.73 14.97 10.07
C LYS A 216 8.87 15.98 10.14
N ASP A 217 8.60 17.26 10.45
CA ASP A 217 9.60 18.34 10.62
C ASP A 217 10.72 18.07 11.66
N LYS A 218 10.73 16.90 12.32
CA LYS A 218 11.77 16.48 13.26
C LYS A 218 12.42 15.13 12.93
N GLY A 219 12.39 14.69 11.66
CA GLY A 219 12.94 13.38 11.26
C GLY A 219 12.25 12.19 11.94
N LYS A 220 10.98 12.38 12.33
CA LYS A 220 10.26 11.44 13.19
C LYS A 220 9.69 10.26 12.39
N VAL A 221 9.82 9.11 13.02
CA VAL A 221 9.09 7.87 12.76
C VAL A 221 7.60 8.15 12.55
N LEU A 222 6.99 7.47 11.58
CA LEU A 222 5.57 7.58 11.32
C LEU A 222 4.77 6.82 12.40
N HIS A 223 4.10 7.55 13.29
CA HIS A 223 3.21 6.98 14.31
C HIS A 223 1.75 7.09 13.88
N VAL A 224 1.10 5.95 13.66
CA VAL A 224 -0.32 5.84 13.31
C VAL A 224 -1.08 5.29 14.51
N ASN A 225 -1.85 6.16 15.18
CA ASN A 225 -2.66 5.78 16.32
C ASN A 225 -4.13 5.59 15.90
N LEU A 226 -4.60 4.36 15.92
CA LEU A 226 -5.98 4.00 15.59
C LEU A 226 -6.86 3.77 16.83
N SER A 227 -6.25 3.64 18.01
CA SER A 227 -6.95 3.30 19.27
C SER A 227 -7.69 4.48 19.90
N TYR A 228 -7.44 5.71 19.44
CA TYR A 228 -7.79 6.96 20.13
C TYR A 228 -7.27 7.08 21.58
N PHE A 229 -6.44 6.14 22.03
CA PHE A 229 -5.81 6.18 23.34
C PHE A 229 -4.72 7.25 23.37
N ASP A 230 -4.54 7.90 24.51
CA ASP A 230 -3.45 8.86 24.70
C ASP A 230 -2.11 8.10 24.82
N ILE A 231 -1.41 7.99 23.68
CA ILE A 231 -0.09 7.34 23.58
C ILE A 231 1.05 8.24 24.10
N ASP A 232 0.79 9.53 24.29
CA ASP A 232 1.76 10.48 24.82
C ASP A 232 1.73 10.48 26.35
N LYS A 233 0.58 10.19 26.95
CA LYS A 233 0.41 10.01 28.39
C LYS A 233 -0.70 9.03 28.74
N VAL A 234 -0.35 7.80 29.12
CA VAL A 234 -1.37 6.81 29.46
C VAL A 234 -2.12 7.15 30.75
N ASN A 235 -3.44 7.02 30.75
CA ASN A 235 -4.30 7.39 31.89
C ASN A 235 -4.43 6.31 32.97
N SER A 236 -3.99 5.09 32.65
CA SER A 236 -3.90 3.93 33.53
C SER A 236 -2.62 3.17 33.22
N ASP A 237 -2.28 2.20 34.06
CA ASP A 237 -1.26 1.22 33.68
C ASP A 237 -1.72 0.47 32.42
N ALA A 238 -0.76 0.01 31.62
CA ALA A 238 -1.05 -0.70 30.40
C ALA A 238 0.05 -1.72 30.08
N TYR A 239 -0.33 -2.88 29.55
CA TYR A 239 0.60 -3.83 28.97
C TYR A 239 0.91 -3.43 27.53
N LEU A 240 2.19 -3.36 27.19
CA LEU A 240 2.64 -3.18 25.82
C LEU A 240 3.27 -4.49 25.31
N ALA A 241 2.86 -4.91 24.12
CA ALA A 241 3.41 -6.08 23.42
C ALA A 241 3.77 -5.67 21.98
N PRO A 242 5.05 -5.41 21.66
CA PRO A 242 5.45 -5.06 20.31
C PRO A 242 5.51 -6.29 19.41
N ILE A 243 4.99 -6.15 18.20
CA ILE A 243 5.14 -7.11 17.11
C ILE A 243 6.03 -6.47 16.06
N PHE A 244 7.24 -7.01 15.91
CA PHE A 244 8.21 -6.46 14.98
C PHE A 244 8.04 -7.03 13.57
N PHE A 245 8.13 -6.14 12.60
CA PHE A 245 8.12 -6.46 11.18
C PHE A 245 9.34 -5.84 10.50
N HIS A 246 10.00 -6.60 9.63
CA HIS A 246 11.05 -6.09 8.78
C HIS A 246 10.56 -5.91 7.35
N LEU A 247 11.06 -4.89 6.67
CA LEU A 247 10.80 -4.69 5.25
C LEU A 247 11.58 -5.71 4.41
N ASP A 248 10.87 -6.59 3.70
CA ASP A 248 11.44 -7.35 2.61
C ASP A 248 11.34 -6.49 1.34
N ARG A 249 12.45 -5.88 0.95
CA ARG A 249 12.51 -4.95 -0.19
C ARG A 249 12.19 -5.64 -1.52
N ASN A 250 12.57 -6.90 -1.68
CA ASN A 250 12.29 -7.66 -2.91
C ASN A 250 10.81 -7.99 -3.03
N LYS A 251 10.18 -8.33 -1.91
CA LYS A 251 8.74 -8.59 -1.85
C LYS A 251 7.92 -7.33 -1.61
N GLN A 252 8.51 -6.14 -1.44
CA GLN A 252 7.81 -4.89 -1.10
C GLN A 252 6.70 -5.08 -0.05
N LYS A 253 7.04 -5.78 1.05
CA LYS A 253 6.10 -6.07 2.12
C LYS A 253 6.80 -6.19 3.47
N PHE A 254 6.04 -5.98 4.51
CA PHE A 254 6.48 -6.22 5.88
C PHE A 254 6.26 -7.68 6.29
N ILE A 255 7.33 -8.35 6.69
CA ILE A 255 7.31 -9.74 7.17
C ILE A 255 7.50 -9.73 8.69
N SER A 256 6.64 -10.45 9.40
CA SER A 256 6.78 -10.58 10.85
C SER A 256 8.09 -11.30 11.16
N LEU A 257 8.85 -10.78 12.12
CA LEU A 257 10.05 -11.45 12.60
C LEU A 257 9.74 -12.71 13.44
N GLY A 258 8.46 -12.99 13.69
CA GLY A 258 7.99 -14.12 14.51
C GLY A 258 8.54 -14.07 15.95
N HIS A 259 8.28 -15.12 16.74
CA HIS A 259 8.89 -15.29 18.06
C HIS A 259 10.41 -15.49 18.00
N ILE A 260 10.95 -15.88 16.83
CA ILE A 260 12.35 -16.31 16.66
C ILE A 260 13.33 -15.11 16.74
N ARG A 261 12.82 -13.87 16.66
CA ARG A 261 13.55 -12.64 17.02
C ARG A 261 12.70 -11.60 17.76
N ALA A 262 11.45 -11.92 18.10
CA ALA A 262 10.70 -11.07 19.01
C ALA A 262 11.44 -11.09 20.33
N ILE A 263 12.11 -9.98 20.66
CA ILE A 263 12.38 -9.73 22.06
C ILE A 263 11.00 -9.77 22.71
N ASP A 264 10.82 -10.73 23.61
CA ASP A 264 9.54 -10.96 24.28
C ASP A 264 9.33 -9.83 25.30
N ILE A 265 9.15 -8.62 24.78
CA ILE A 265 9.02 -7.41 25.57
C ILE A 265 7.56 -7.29 25.94
N HIS A 266 7.25 -7.85 27.10
CA HIS A 266 6.00 -7.56 27.77
C HIS A 266 6.33 -6.60 28.91
N GLU A 267 6.01 -5.33 28.72
CA GLU A 267 6.26 -4.30 29.73
C GLU A 267 4.94 -3.69 30.17
N ILE A 268 4.77 -3.58 31.49
CA ILE A 268 3.73 -2.74 32.07
C ILE A 268 4.27 -1.33 32.08
N ILE A 269 3.65 -0.45 31.32
CA ILE A 269 3.87 0.99 31.46
C ILE A 269 2.94 1.54 32.52
N LEU A 270 3.50 2.37 33.39
CA LEU A 270 2.75 2.98 34.48
C LEU A 270 1.94 4.18 33.98
N LYS A 271 0.85 4.49 34.68
CA LYS A 271 0.09 5.73 34.49
C LYS A 271 1.02 6.95 34.37
N GLY A 272 0.78 7.76 33.34
CA GLY A 272 1.54 8.99 33.06
C GLY A 272 2.76 8.80 32.16
N VAL A 273 3.13 7.57 31.81
CA VAL A 273 4.25 7.27 30.91
C VAL A 273 3.81 7.37 29.44
N SER A 274 4.73 7.79 28.57
CA SER A 274 4.49 7.86 27.12
C SER A 274 4.82 6.53 26.46
N ILE A 275 3.84 5.90 25.81
CA ILE A 275 4.04 4.69 25.00
C ILE A 275 5.10 4.94 23.93
N LYS A 276 5.03 6.11 23.28
CA LYS A 276 5.98 6.49 22.25
C LYS A 276 7.42 6.50 22.76
N LYS A 277 7.69 7.14 23.90
CA LYS A 277 9.04 7.17 24.49
C LYS A 277 9.53 5.77 24.85
N THR A 278 8.64 4.90 25.34
CA THR A 278 8.97 3.50 25.64
C THR A 278 9.41 2.75 24.38
N ILE A 279 8.67 2.86 23.28
CA ILE A 279 9.03 2.24 22.00
C ILE A 279 10.36 2.79 21.46
N ASP A 280 10.54 4.12 21.47
CA ASP A 280 11.78 4.76 21.04
C ASP A 280 12.97 4.25 21.89
N GLY A 281 12.74 4.01 23.19
CA GLY A 281 13.71 3.42 24.11
C GLY A 281 14.05 1.97 23.76
N TRP A 282 13.06 1.14 23.43
CA TRP A 282 13.28 -0.23 22.97
C TRP A 282 14.09 -0.28 21.69
N VAL A 283 13.72 0.54 20.70
CA VAL A 283 14.41 0.61 19.41
C VAL A 283 15.90 0.90 19.59
N LYS A 284 16.24 1.85 20.46
CA LYS A 284 17.63 2.15 20.82
C LYS A 284 18.31 1.01 21.59
N LYS A 285 17.66 0.50 22.65
CA LYS A 285 18.19 -0.56 23.53
C LYS A 285 18.53 -1.83 22.75
N PHE A 286 17.66 -2.19 21.81
CA PHE A 286 17.78 -3.41 21.02
C PHE A 286 18.42 -3.19 19.64
N LYS A 287 18.89 -1.98 19.35
CA LYS A 287 19.55 -1.60 18.09
C LYS A 287 18.70 -1.96 16.85
N ILE A 288 17.40 -1.71 16.92
CA ILE A 288 16.42 -2.06 15.88
C ILE A 288 16.25 -0.86 14.94
N GLU A 289 17.30 -0.53 14.19
CA GLU A 289 17.33 0.63 13.30
C GLU A 289 17.58 0.24 11.84
N PRO A 290 17.13 1.07 10.88
CA PRO A 290 16.26 2.24 11.06
C PRO A 290 14.77 1.87 11.26
N LEU A 291 14.12 2.60 12.16
CA LEU A 291 12.68 2.51 12.43
C LEU A 291 11.90 3.30 11.37
N ILE A 292 10.99 2.63 10.66
CA ILE A 292 10.16 3.23 9.60
C ILE A 292 8.87 3.80 10.21
N ALA A 293 8.12 2.96 10.92
CA ALA A 293 6.79 3.30 11.41
C ALA A 293 6.40 2.52 12.66
N VAL A 294 5.41 3.03 13.38
CA VAL A 294 4.75 2.38 14.51
C VAL A 294 3.24 2.53 14.32
N LYS A 295 2.52 1.41 14.34
CA LYS A 295 1.06 1.37 14.28
C LYS A 295 0.51 0.86 15.60
N TYR A 296 -0.26 1.71 16.27
CA TYR A 296 -1.03 1.32 17.45
C TYR A 296 -2.34 0.68 16.98
N PRO A 297 -2.82 -0.37 17.67
CA PRO A 297 -4.00 -1.11 17.23
C PRO A 297 -5.24 -0.23 17.29
N ALA A 298 -6.30 -0.60 16.58
CA ALA A 298 -7.62 0.03 16.74
C ALA A 298 -8.32 -0.53 17.98
N ASP A 299 -8.32 -1.86 18.09
CA ASP A 299 -8.90 -2.58 19.21
C ASP A 299 -7.87 -2.77 20.33
N ILE A 300 -8.33 -2.62 21.58
CA ILE A 300 -7.52 -2.80 22.77
C ILE A 300 -7.99 -4.06 23.48
N ASP A 301 -7.08 -5.01 23.69
CA ASP A 301 -7.36 -6.19 24.50
C ASP A 301 -7.27 -5.82 26.00
N PHE A 302 -7.87 -6.63 26.87
CA PHE A 302 -7.73 -6.45 28.32
C PHE A 302 -7.19 -7.73 28.96
N VAL A 303 -6.35 -7.55 29.96
CA VAL A 303 -5.82 -8.64 30.80
C VAL A 303 -6.31 -8.40 32.23
N ILE A 304 -6.75 -9.48 32.89
CA ILE A 304 -7.11 -9.45 34.31
C ILE A 304 -5.87 -9.91 35.09
N GLU A 305 -5.32 -9.01 35.90
CA GLU A 305 -4.22 -9.32 36.81
C GLU A 305 -4.68 -10.23 37.97
N LYS A 306 -3.73 -10.86 38.67
CA LYS A 306 -4.00 -11.77 39.80
C LYS A 306 -4.80 -11.12 40.94
N ASN A 307 -4.74 -9.80 41.07
CA ASN A 307 -5.49 -9.01 42.06
C ASN A 307 -6.91 -8.61 41.57
N GLY A 308 -7.34 -9.09 40.39
CA GLY A 308 -8.63 -8.74 39.77
C GLY A 308 -8.63 -7.42 39.01
N LYS A 309 -7.51 -6.70 38.94
CA LYS A 309 -7.40 -5.44 38.19
C LYS A 309 -7.41 -5.70 36.69
N VAL A 310 -8.26 -4.97 35.98
CA VAL A 310 -8.34 -5.01 34.51
C VAL A 310 -7.36 -4.00 33.94
N VAL A 311 -6.46 -4.45 33.07
CA VAL A 311 -5.39 -3.63 32.49
C VAL A 311 -5.44 -3.75 30.96
N PRO A 312 -5.44 -2.62 30.22
CA PRO A 312 -5.40 -2.65 28.76
C PRO A 312 -4.08 -3.24 28.25
N ARG A 313 -4.14 -4.01 27.16
CA ARG A 313 -3.01 -4.58 26.44
C ARG A 313 -2.99 -4.05 25.01
N PHE A 314 -1.86 -3.46 24.63
CA PHE A 314 -1.62 -2.90 23.32
C PHE A 314 -0.66 -3.78 22.52
N ASN A 315 -1.19 -4.42 21.48
CA ASN A 315 -0.39 -5.16 20.49
C ASN A 315 0.11 -4.17 19.42
N ILE A 316 1.30 -3.62 19.62
CA ILE A 316 1.83 -2.51 18.82
C ILE A 316 2.66 -3.06 17.67
N SER A 317 2.32 -2.71 16.43
CA SER A 317 3.13 -3.11 15.28
C SER A 317 4.28 -2.14 15.05
N VAL A 318 5.51 -2.65 15.06
CA VAL A 318 6.75 -1.88 14.87
C VAL A 318 7.40 -2.28 13.57
N PHE A 319 7.62 -1.33 12.66
CA PHE A 319 8.07 -1.58 11.29
C PHE A 319 9.46 -1.00 11.09
N VAL A 320 10.42 -1.85 10.71
CA VAL A 320 11.83 -1.48 10.56
C VAL A 320 12.39 -1.87 9.19
N ASP A 321 13.42 -1.19 8.75
CA ASP A 321 14.20 -1.57 7.58
C ASP A 321 15.49 -2.24 8.06
N GLN A 322 15.53 -3.57 8.18
CA GLN A 322 16.80 -4.23 8.46
C GLN A 322 17.59 -4.31 7.15
N GLN A 323 18.37 -3.27 6.85
CA GLN A 323 19.45 -3.38 5.88
C GLN A 323 20.44 -4.40 6.46
N LYS A 324 20.51 -5.58 5.84
CA LYS A 324 21.47 -6.62 6.20
C LYS A 324 22.88 -6.18 5.88
#